data_AF-A0A835Z5F1-F1
#
_entry.id   AF-A0A835Z5F1-F1
#
_cell.length_a   1.000
_cell.length_b   1.000
_cell.length_c   1.000
_cell.angle_alpha   90.00
_cell.angle_beta   90.00
_cell.angle_gamma   90.00
#
_symmetry.space_group_name_H-M   'P 1'
#
loop_
_entity.id
_entity.type
_entity.pdbx_description
1 polymer ?
#
loop_
_entity_poly.entity_id
_entity_poly.type
_entity_poly.pdbx_seq_one_letter_code
_entity_poly.pdbx_strand_id
1 'polypeptide(L)'
;MSAAAAAAGGGPGGDGSSNRPAPGGAGSVQGDSIILEEEIDPNYVPTEEEVMEYAKWLGMDLDKDRGMFWIAKEGLKAPLPEHWKPCKTVDTEEIYYFNFLTGDSTWDHPCDDYYRKLYEEEK
;
A
#
# COMPACT_ATOMS: atom_id res chain seq x y z
N MET A 1 14.12 7.97 11.74
CA MET A 1 13.64 8.55 10.46
C MET A 1 12.34 7.82 10.20
N SER A 2 11.21 8.43 10.58
CA SER A 2 9.90 7.80 10.44
C SER A 2 9.56 7.71 8.96
N ALA A 3 9.14 6.54 8.49
CA ALA A 3 8.46 6.45 7.22
C ALA A 3 6.99 6.65 7.52
N ALA A 4 6.47 7.80 7.12
CA ALA A 4 5.03 7.91 6.96
C ALA A 4 4.68 6.96 5.82
N ALA A 5 4.25 5.74 6.14
CA ALA A 5 3.41 5.01 5.22
C ALA A 5 2.06 5.76 5.25
N ALA A 6 2.04 6.92 4.62
CA ALA A 6 0.79 7.36 4.06
C ALA A 6 0.37 6.20 3.17
N ALA A 7 -0.84 5.68 3.36
CA ALA A 7 -1.51 4.85 2.37
C ALA A 7 -1.75 5.61 1.04
N ALA A 8 -0.99 6.68 0.79
CA ALA A 8 -0.96 7.50 -0.39
C ALA A 8 -0.68 6.60 -1.59
N GLY A 9 -1.77 6.35 -2.31
CA GLY A 9 -1.84 6.54 -3.74
C GLY A 9 -0.53 6.22 -4.45
N GLY A 10 -0.46 5.01 -5.00
CA GLY A 10 0.28 4.80 -6.22
C GLY A 10 -0.26 5.76 -7.28
N GLY A 11 0.24 7.00 -7.27
CA GLY A 11 -0.02 7.99 -8.28
C GLY A 11 0.40 7.43 -9.64
N PRO A 12 -0.31 7.79 -10.73
CA PRO A 12 -0.09 7.23 -12.05
C PRO A 12 1.22 7.80 -12.61
N GLY A 13 2.32 7.07 -12.45
CA GLY A 13 3.62 7.53 -12.93
C GLY A 13 4.66 6.43 -12.91
N GLY A 14 4.45 5.40 -13.74
CA GLY A 14 5.41 4.32 -13.92
C GLY A 14 4.91 3.29 -14.92
N ASP A 15 5.11 3.58 -16.19
CA ASP A 15 5.19 2.62 -17.28
C ASP A 15 6.07 1.41 -16.90
N GLY A 16 5.48 0.35 -16.33
CA GLY A 16 6.30 -0.77 -15.89
C GLY A 16 5.59 -1.92 -15.22
N SER A 17 4.29 -2.12 -15.45
CA SER A 17 3.66 -3.37 -15.02
C SER A 17 4.16 -4.50 -15.92
N SER A 18 5.12 -5.28 -15.43
CA SER A 18 5.26 -6.71 -15.71
C SER A 18 6.26 -7.33 -14.73
N ASN A 19 5.78 -7.69 -13.54
CA ASN A 19 6.25 -8.87 -12.80
C ASN A 19 7.67 -8.81 -12.21
N ARG A 20 8.05 -7.74 -11.50
CA ARG A 20 9.25 -7.79 -10.64
C ARG A 20 8.93 -8.61 -9.38
N PRO A 21 9.62 -9.75 -9.14
CA PRO A 21 9.46 -10.46 -7.88
C PRO A 21 9.91 -9.54 -6.74
N ALA A 22 9.04 -9.33 -5.74
CA ALA A 22 9.49 -8.73 -4.50
C ALA A 22 10.59 -9.60 -3.90
N PRO A 23 11.59 -9.02 -3.22
CA PRO A 23 12.64 -9.82 -2.60
C PRO A 23 12.01 -10.70 -1.50
N GLY A 24 11.83 -12.00 -1.79
CA GLY A 24 11.18 -12.92 -0.86
C GLY A 24 11.27 -14.39 -1.28
N GLY A 25 12.11 -15.15 -0.59
CA GLY A 25 12.07 -16.62 -0.51
C GLY A 25 13.09 -17.40 -1.34
N ALA A 26 14.16 -17.86 -0.68
CA ALA A 26 15.18 -18.81 -1.14
C ALA A 26 16.24 -18.29 -2.13
N GLY A 27 17.15 -17.45 -1.63
CA GLY A 27 18.41 -17.14 -2.28
C GLY A 27 19.11 -16.03 -1.52
N SER A 28 20.21 -16.36 -0.86
CA SER A 28 21.08 -15.46 -0.12
C SER A 28 21.40 -14.17 -0.91
N VAL A 29 20.73 -13.07 -0.58
CA VAL A 29 21.21 -11.72 -0.88
C VAL A 29 21.26 -10.96 0.45
N GLN A 30 22.46 -10.86 0.99
CA GLN A 30 22.82 -9.90 2.04
C GLN A 30 22.77 -8.52 1.40
N GLY A 31 21.57 -7.98 1.20
CA GLY A 31 21.35 -6.56 0.94
C GLY A 31 20.90 -5.96 2.26
N ASP A 32 21.54 -4.89 2.71
CA ASP A 32 21.20 -4.20 3.97
C ASP A 32 19.83 -3.50 3.84
N SER A 33 18.73 -4.25 3.76
CA SER A 33 17.39 -3.65 3.73
C SER A 33 17.10 -2.99 5.07
N ILE A 34 16.79 -1.69 5.02
CA ILE A 34 16.46 -0.91 6.21
C ILE A 34 14.97 -1.07 6.46
N ILE A 35 14.62 -1.71 7.57
CA ILE A 35 13.24 -1.79 8.03
C ILE A 35 12.85 -0.40 8.52
N LEU A 36 11.80 0.15 7.92
CA LEU A 36 11.20 1.40 8.31
C LEU A 36 10.05 1.11 9.28
N GLU A 37 9.93 1.92 10.33
CA GLU A 37 8.75 1.92 11.18
C GLU A 37 7.68 2.76 10.51
N GLU A 38 6.53 2.13 10.29
CA GLU A 38 5.34 2.84 9.87
C GLU A 38 4.75 3.58 11.07
N GLU A 39 4.71 4.90 10.96
CA GLU A 39 3.94 5.76 11.86
C GLU A 39 2.78 6.36 11.06
N ILE A 40 1.68 5.62 10.94
CA ILE A 40 0.41 6.23 10.53
C ILE A 40 -0.05 7.10 11.69
N ASP A 41 -0.06 8.42 11.47
CA ASP A 41 -0.60 9.36 12.44
C ASP A 41 -2.08 9.01 12.65
N PRO A 42 -2.54 8.69 13.87
CA PRO A 42 -3.95 8.39 14.13
C PRO A 42 -4.87 9.57 13.80
N ASN A 43 -4.31 10.77 13.67
CA ASN A 43 -5.00 11.97 13.22
C ASN A 43 -4.79 12.28 11.73
N TYR A 44 -4.21 11.35 10.96
CA TYR A 44 -4.16 11.43 9.51
C TYR A 44 -5.58 11.38 8.94
N VAL A 45 -5.94 12.46 8.27
CA VAL A 45 -7.21 12.59 7.55
C VAL A 45 -6.85 12.71 6.09
N PRO A 46 -7.01 11.63 5.29
CA PRO A 46 -6.79 11.73 3.86
C PRO A 46 -7.74 12.78 3.28
N THR A 47 -7.19 13.60 2.41
CA THR A 47 -7.91 14.61 1.66
C THR A 47 -8.86 13.95 0.67
N GLU A 48 -9.89 14.69 0.25
CA GLU A 48 -10.86 14.17 -0.73
C GLU A 48 -10.17 13.81 -2.06
N GLU A 49 -9.11 14.52 -2.43
CA GLU A 49 -8.31 14.23 -3.62
C GLU A 49 -7.60 12.88 -3.52
N GLU A 50 -6.93 12.59 -2.39
CA GLU A 50 -6.32 11.27 -2.14
C GLU A 50 -7.37 10.16 -2.17
N VAL A 51 -8.53 10.38 -1.53
CA VAL A 51 -9.65 9.43 -1.54
C VAL A 51 -10.14 9.17 -2.96
N MET A 52 -10.27 10.21 -3.78
CA MET A 52 -10.69 10.09 -5.19
C MET A 52 -9.65 9.36 -6.03
N GLU A 53 -8.36 9.64 -5.86
CA GLU A 53 -7.30 8.93 -6.57
C GLU A 53 -7.30 7.45 -6.22
N TYR A 54 -7.41 7.12 -4.93
CA TYR A 54 -7.45 5.73 -4.47
C TYR A 54 -8.74 5.03 -4.90
N ALA A 55 -9.90 5.70 -4.81
CA ALA A 55 -11.17 5.20 -5.32
C ALA A 55 -11.07 4.87 -6.82
N LYS A 56 -10.48 5.77 -7.62
CA LYS A 56 -10.26 5.55 -9.05
C LYS A 56 -9.31 4.37 -9.30
N TRP A 57 -8.28 4.21 -8.48
CA TRP A 57 -7.34 3.09 -8.55
C TRP A 57 -8.00 1.74 -8.22
N LEU A 58 -8.93 1.72 -7.26
CA LEU A 58 -9.78 0.56 -6.96
C LEU A 58 -10.78 0.23 -8.10
N GLY A 59 -11.00 1.17 -9.02
CA GLY A 59 -11.97 1.04 -10.11
C GLY A 59 -13.36 1.63 -9.80
N MET A 60 -13.46 2.48 -8.78
CA MET A 60 -14.68 3.22 -8.45
C MET A 60 -14.94 4.36 -9.44
N ASP A 61 -16.22 4.62 -9.69
CA ASP A 61 -16.67 5.77 -10.50
C ASP A 61 -16.90 6.98 -9.58
N LEU A 62 -16.12 8.05 -9.77
CA LEU A 62 -16.14 9.23 -8.89
C LEU A 62 -17.47 9.99 -8.87
N ASP A 63 -18.33 9.78 -9.87
CA ASP A 63 -19.63 10.41 -9.98
C ASP A 63 -20.76 9.49 -9.49
N LYS A 64 -20.67 8.18 -9.77
CA LYS A 64 -21.71 7.20 -9.42
C LYS A 64 -21.51 6.57 -8.04
N ASP A 65 -20.26 6.30 -7.68
CA ASP A 65 -19.88 5.58 -6.46
C ASP A 65 -19.42 6.53 -5.35
N ARG A 66 -19.89 7.80 -5.38
CA ARG A 66 -19.63 8.77 -4.30
C ARG A 66 -20.03 8.24 -2.92
N GLY A 67 -21.06 7.41 -2.87
CA GLY A 67 -21.50 6.72 -1.66
C GLY A 67 -20.54 5.63 -1.16
N MET A 68 -19.53 5.23 -1.94
CA MET A 68 -18.54 4.21 -1.63
C MET A 68 -17.14 4.80 -1.38
N PHE A 69 -16.98 6.12 -1.45
CA PHE A 69 -15.71 6.80 -1.12
C PHE A 69 -15.25 6.54 0.31
N TRP A 70 -16.16 6.15 1.21
CA TRP A 70 -15.79 5.71 2.55
C TRP A 70 -14.91 4.45 2.53
N ILE A 71 -15.07 3.55 1.55
CA ILE A 71 -14.21 2.35 1.39
C ILE A 71 -12.79 2.79 1.05
N ALA A 72 -12.64 3.71 0.09
CA ALA A 72 -11.35 4.28 -0.25
C ALA A 72 -10.73 5.05 0.92
N LYS A 73 -11.54 5.81 1.66
CA LYS A 73 -11.11 6.54 2.85
C LYS A 73 -10.65 5.61 3.97
N GLU A 74 -11.37 4.52 4.20
CA GLU A 74 -10.97 3.48 5.17
C GLU A 74 -9.69 2.79 4.71
N GLY A 75 -9.52 2.54 3.41
CA GLY A 75 -8.27 2.00 2.86
C GLY A 75 -7.07 2.90 3.06
N LEU A 76 -7.25 4.20 2.84
CA LEU A 76 -6.21 5.20 3.10
C LEU A 76 -5.89 5.38 4.59
N LYS A 77 -6.80 4.98 5.46
CA LYS A 77 -6.63 5.05 6.92
C LYS A 77 -6.31 3.70 7.52
N ALA A 78 -6.25 2.65 6.71
CA ALA A 78 -6.06 1.30 7.17
C ALA A 78 -4.65 1.20 7.75
N PRO A 79 -4.51 0.92 9.06
CA PRO A 79 -3.19 0.64 9.59
C PRO A 79 -2.64 -0.61 8.90
N LEU A 80 -1.32 -0.69 8.68
CA LEU A 80 -0.77 -1.96 8.27
C LEU A 80 -1.08 -3.01 9.34
N PRO A 81 -1.33 -4.25 8.93
CA PRO A 81 -1.44 -5.32 9.90
C PRO A 81 -0.12 -5.40 10.67
N GLU A 82 -0.18 -5.72 11.96
CA GLU A 82 0.94 -5.67 12.93
C GLU A 82 2.24 -6.33 12.45
N HIS A 83 2.13 -7.29 11.54
CA HIS A 83 3.25 -8.07 11.02
C HIS A 83 3.84 -7.55 9.72
N TRP A 84 3.25 -6.54 9.09
CA TRP A 84 3.81 -5.92 7.88
C TRP A 84 4.62 -4.69 8.24
N LYS A 85 5.81 -4.56 7.65
CA LYS A 85 6.60 -3.32 7.75
C LYS A 85 7.17 -2.91 6.41
N PRO A 86 7.19 -1.60 6.11
CA PRO A 86 7.92 -1.08 4.97
C PRO A 86 9.42 -1.34 5.16
N CYS A 87 10.08 -1.82 4.14
CA CYS A 87 11.50 -2.07 4.07
C CYS A 87 12.05 -1.34 2.85
N LYS A 88 13.12 -0.58 3.02
CA LYS A 88 13.82 0.08 1.93
C LYS A 88 15.08 -0.70 1.59
N THR A 89 15.24 -1.14 0.35
CA THR A 89 16.50 -1.74 -0.10
C THR A 89 17.57 -0.65 -0.19
N VAL A 90 18.78 -0.87 0.33
CA VAL A 90 19.89 0.08 0.13
C VAL A 90 20.39 0.15 -1.31
N ASP A 91 20.17 -0.90 -2.09
CA ASP A 91 20.75 -1.05 -3.43
C ASP A 91 19.97 -0.23 -4.47
N THR A 92 18.65 -0.42 -4.54
CA THR A 92 17.75 0.29 -5.46
C THR A 92 17.04 1.48 -4.80
N GLU A 93 17.19 1.65 -3.49
CA GLU A 93 16.43 2.62 -2.69
C GLU A 93 14.91 2.45 -2.78
N GLU A 94 14.42 1.30 -3.28
CA GLU A 94 13.00 1.03 -3.42
C GLU A 94 12.39 0.59 -2.08
N ILE A 95 11.16 1.04 -1.83
CA ILE A 95 10.37 0.67 -0.65
C ILE A 95 9.45 -0.49 -1.05
N TYR A 96 9.48 -1.56 -0.26
CA TYR A 96 8.60 -2.72 -0.37
C TYR A 96 8.04 -3.06 1.01
N TYR A 97 6.89 -3.73 1.08
CA TYR A 97 6.30 -4.18 2.34
C TYR A 97 6.68 -5.64 2.59
N PHE A 98 7.19 -5.93 3.77
CA PHE A 98 7.57 -7.27 4.19
C PHE A 98 6.73 -7.73 5.37
N ASN A 99 6.16 -8.93 5.25
CA ASN A 99 5.43 -9.60 6.31
C ASN A 99 6.39 -10.44 7.16
N PHE A 100 6.64 -9.99 8.38
CA PHE A 100 7.49 -10.66 9.36
C PHE A 100 6.87 -11.95 9.92
N LEU A 101 5.56 -12.14 9.78
CA LEU A 101 4.87 -13.35 10.24
C LEU A 101 4.94 -14.46 9.18
N THR A 102 4.58 -14.16 7.93
CA THR A 102 4.53 -15.17 6.86
C THR A 102 5.83 -15.26 6.06
N GLY A 103 6.66 -14.22 6.09
CA GLY A 103 7.84 -14.08 5.24
C GLY A 103 7.53 -13.60 3.81
N ASP A 104 6.29 -13.19 3.54
CA ASP A 104 5.88 -12.67 2.25
C ASP A 104 6.36 -11.22 2.04
N SER A 105 6.63 -10.86 0.80
CA SER A 105 6.93 -9.49 0.42
C SER A 105 6.06 -9.04 -0.73
N THR A 106 5.66 -7.78 -0.71
CA THR A 106 4.81 -7.16 -1.72
C THR A 106 5.29 -5.75 -1.99
N TRP A 107 5.09 -5.29 -3.22
CA TRP A 107 5.33 -3.91 -3.61
C TRP A 107 4.14 -3.01 -3.28
N ASP A 108 2.93 -3.57 -3.36
CA ASP A 108 1.66 -2.89 -3.09
C ASP A 108 1.21 -3.10 -1.63
N HIS A 109 0.34 -2.23 -1.12
CA HIS A 109 -0.09 -2.32 0.26
C HIS A 109 -0.95 -3.57 0.48
N PRO A 110 -0.69 -4.38 1.52
CA PRO A 110 -1.37 -5.67 1.73
C PRO A 110 -2.88 -5.53 1.95
N CYS A 111 -3.36 -4.35 2.37
CA CYS A 111 -4.79 -4.07 2.48
C CYS A 111 -5.44 -3.64 1.15
N ASP A 112 -4.67 -3.29 0.10
CA ASP A 112 -5.25 -2.83 -1.17
C ASP A 112 -6.14 -3.90 -1.82
N ASP A 113 -5.67 -5.15 -1.81
CA ASP A 113 -6.46 -6.29 -2.29
C ASP A 113 -7.75 -6.50 -1.47
N TYR A 114 -7.71 -6.21 -0.17
CA TYR A 114 -8.87 -6.29 0.69
C TYR A 114 -9.91 -5.22 0.32
N TYR A 115 -9.51 -3.96 0.18
CA TYR A 115 -10.43 -2.87 -0.18
C TYR A 115 -10.95 -2.98 -1.61
N ARG A 116 -10.15 -3.53 -2.53
CA ARG A 116 -10.61 -3.83 -3.90
C ARG A 116 -11.73 -4.87 -3.89
N LYS A 117 -11.55 -5.97 -3.16
CA LYS A 117 -12.60 -6.98 -2.99
C LYS A 117 -13.83 -6.43 -2.28
N LEU A 118 -13.63 -5.64 -1.23
CA LEU A 118 -14.73 -5.03 -0.48
C LEU A 118 -15.58 -4.11 -1.37
N TYR A 119 -14.94 -3.34 -2.25
CA TYR A 119 -15.65 -2.53 -3.25
C TYR A 119 -16.40 -3.40 -4.26
N GLU A 120 -15.78 -4.47 -4.77
CA GLU A 120 -16.45 -5.40 -5.69
C GLU A 120 -17.65 -6.11 -5.06
N GLU A 121 -17.62 -6.38 -3.75
CA GLU A 121 -18.74 -6.99 -3.02
C GLU A 121 -19.90 -6.02 -2.78
N GLU A 122 -19.63 -4.72 -2.61
CA GLU A 122 -20.69 -3.71 -2.39
C GLU A 122 -21.28 -3.11 -3.68
N LYS A 123 -20.64 -3.34 -4.83
CA LYS A 123 -21.07 -2.83 -6.14
C LYS A 123 -22.17 -3.66 -6.79
#